data_AF-A0A8J7RYV8-F1
#
_entry.id   AF-A0A8J7RYV8-F1
#
_cell.length_a   1.000
_cell.length_b   1.000
_cell.length_c   1.000
_cell.angle_alpha   90.00
_cell.angle_beta   90.00
_cell.angle_gamma   90.00
#
_symmetry.space_group_name_H-M   'P 1'
#
loop_
_entity.id
_entity.type
_entity.pdbx_description
1 polymer ?
#
loop_
_entity_poly.entity_id
_entity_poly.type
_entity_poly.pdbx_seq_one_letter_code
_entity_poly.pdbx_strand_id
1 'polypeptide(L)'
;MIKPRDDGGSGRGAPPPTDPPPSAPNRGGPNRLATAIALWFGTGLLRPAPGTWGSLAATVMGMGLLTLGPWFLAGGAVLATGVGIWAAARYQATTGRHDASEVVVDEVAGQWIALCALPLAGLGLSVEGAAAAFVLFRLFDIAKPGPIGWADRRLAGGLGVMLDDVLAGIAAGAILWALATWTGLGDLATGG
;
A
#
# COMPACT_ATOMS: atom_id res chain seq x y z
N MET A 1 -2.54 72.14 -43.84
CA MET A 1 -3.81 71.47 -43.44
C MET A 1 -3.46 70.42 -42.40
N ILE A 2 -3.72 70.72 -41.13
CA ILE A 2 -3.28 69.95 -39.95
C ILE A 2 -4.42 68.99 -39.60
N LYS A 3 -4.15 67.68 -39.53
CA LYS A 3 -5.10 66.67 -39.06
C LYS A 3 -4.98 66.54 -37.53
N PRO A 4 -6.08 66.53 -36.75
CA PRO A 4 -6.01 66.32 -35.31
C PRO A 4 -5.51 64.90 -34.99
N ARG A 5 -4.74 64.77 -33.91
CA ARG A 5 -4.38 63.48 -33.29
C ARG A 5 -5.52 63.04 -32.37
N ASP A 6 -6.04 61.85 -32.60
CA ASP A 6 -6.90 61.14 -31.63
C ASP A 6 -6.03 60.58 -30.50
N ASP A 7 -6.28 61.04 -29.28
CA ASP A 7 -5.77 60.54 -28.02
C ASP A 7 -6.71 59.45 -27.48
N GLY A 8 -6.57 58.24 -28.02
CA GLY A 8 -7.26 57.04 -27.54
C GLY A 8 -6.88 56.71 -26.10
N GLY A 9 -7.65 57.23 -25.14
CA GLY A 9 -7.56 56.94 -23.71
C GLY A 9 -7.70 55.43 -23.44
N SER A 10 -6.65 54.87 -22.82
CA SER A 10 -6.60 53.48 -22.40
C SER A 10 -7.55 53.21 -21.24
N GLY A 11 -8.73 52.66 -21.54
CA GLY A 11 -9.57 52.00 -20.54
C GLY A 11 -8.92 50.68 -20.10
N ARG A 12 -8.04 50.72 -19.09
CA ARG A 12 -7.56 49.49 -18.43
C ARG A 12 -8.70 48.95 -17.57
N GLY A 13 -9.46 48.01 -18.11
CA GLY A 13 -10.39 47.19 -17.33
C GLY A 13 -9.63 46.51 -16.18
N ALA A 14 -10.21 46.51 -15.00
CA ALA A 14 -9.66 45.77 -13.87
C ALA A 14 -9.51 44.28 -14.26
N PRO A 15 -8.40 43.61 -13.89
CA PRO A 15 -8.26 42.19 -14.14
C PRO A 15 -9.43 41.43 -13.49
N PRO A 16 -9.91 40.34 -14.11
CA PRO A 16 -10.96 39.52 -13.53
C PRO A 16 -10.53 39.06 -12.12
N PRO A 17 -11.47 38.95 -11.17
CA PRO A 17 -11.16 38.43 -9.84
C PRO A 17 -10.50 37.06 -10.00
N THR A 18 -9.25 36.96 -9.56
CA THR A 18 -8.53 35.69 -9.52
C THR A 18 -9.25 34.79 -8.52
N ASP A 19 -9.47 33.54 -8.90
CA ASP A 19 -9.99 32.54 -7.98
C ASP A 19 -9.21 32.58 -6.66
N PRO A 20 -9.88 32.43 -5.50
CA PRO A 20 -9.17 32.35 -4.24
C PRO A 20 -8.13 31.22 -4.32
N PRO A 21 -6.93 31.42 -3.77
CA PRO A 21 -5.92 30.37 -3.76
C PRO A 21 -6.50 29.11 -3.12
N PRO A 22 -6.15 27.90 -3.61
CA PRO A 22 -6.61 26.66 -3.03
C PRO A 22 -6.42 26.71 -1.51
N SER A 23 -7.47 26.39 -0.77
CA SER A 23 -7.48 26.41 0.69
C SER A 23 -6.25 25.68 1.21
N ALA A 24 -5.42 26.38 1.99
CA ALA A 24 -4.17 25.83 2.51
C ALA A 24 -4.44 24.46 3.15
N PRO A 25 -3.59 23.44 2.91
CA PRO A 25 -3.77 22.14 3.52
C PRO A 25 -3.86 22.32 5.02
N ASN A 26 -4.87 21.70 5.65
CA ASN A 26 -5.09 21.74 7.08
C ASN A 26 -3.84 21.17 7.80
N ARG A 27 -2.92 22.05 8.22
CA ARG A 27 -1.68 21.69 8.91
C ARG A 27 -1.96 21.36 10.37
N GLY A 28 -2.73 20.30 10.60
CA GLY A 28 -2.68 19.62 11.89
C GLY A 28 -1.24 19.19 12.14
N GLY A 29 -0.73 19.39 13.35
CA GLY A 29 0.63 18.96 13.71
C GLY A 29 0.87 17.48 13.41
N PRO A 30 2.15 17.03 13.40
CA PRO A 30 2.51 15.69 12.95
C PRO A 30 1.72 14.60 13.69
N ASN A 31 0.87 13.88 12.97
CA ASN A 31 0.09 12.78 13.51
C ASN A 31 1.00 11.58 13.76
N ARG A 32 1.58 11.52 14.96
CA ARG A 32 2.55 10.49 15.37
C ARG A 32 2.00 9.07 15.20
N LEU A 33 0.70 8.87 15.42
CA LEU A 33 0.07 7.56 15.27
C LEU A 33 0.01 7.15 13.79
N ALA A 34 -0.45 8.04 12.91
CA ALA A 34 -0.47 7.78 11.48
C ALA A 34 0.93 7.53 10.94
N THR A 35 1.93 8.31 11.39
CA THR A 35 3.33 8.10 11.03
C THR A 35 3.86 6.75 11.50
N ALA A 36 3.63 6.39 12.77
CA ALA A 36 4.06 5.08 13.29
C ALA A 36 3.43 3.93 12.49
N ILE A 37 2.14 4.03 12.16
CA ILE A 37 1.46 2.99 11.39
C ILE A 37 1.97 2.95 9.95
N ALA A 38 2.06 4.10 9.26
CA ALA A 38 2.51 4.17 7.87
C ALA A 38 3.92 3.60 7.69
N LEU A 39 4.83 3.89 8.63
CA LEU A 39 6.20 3.38 8.65
C LEU A 39 6.34 1.98 9.25
N TRP A 40 5.21 1.36 9.62
CA TRP A 40 5.13 0.09 10.34
C TRP A 40 6.12 0.00 11.52
N PHE A 41 5.91 0.90 12.48
CA PHE A 41 6.67 1.06 13.71
C PHE A 41 8.18 1.21 13.52
N GLY A 42 8.60 1.73 12.36
CA GLY A 42 9.99 2.06 12.04
C GLY A 42 10.68 1.05 11.12
N THR A 43 10.03 -0.06 10.75
CA THR A 43 10.59 -1.02 9.79
C THR A 43 10.79 -0.39 8.40
N GLY A 44 9.89 0.51 7.98
CA GLY A 44 10.03 1.29 6.75
C GLY A 44 11.21 2.28 6.75
N LEU A 45 11.91 2.45 7.87
CA LEU A 45 13.13 3.25 7.93
C LEU A 45 14.41 2.42 7.70
N LEU A 46 14.30 1.09 7.66
CA LEU A 46 15.42 0.20 7.47
C LEU A 46 15.92 0.22 6.02
N ARG A 47 17.23 0.10 5.83
CA ARG A 47 17.92 0.19 4.53
C ARG A 47 18.60 -1.15 4.21
N PRO A 48 18.89 -1.46 2.93
CA PRO A 48 18.69 -0.63 1.73
C PRO A 48 17.27 -0.60 1.18
N ALA A 49 16.49 -1.65 1.39
CA ALA A 49 15.13 -1.81 0.84
C ALA A 49 14.11 -1.81 1.99
N PRO A 50 13.53 -0.64 2.36
CA PRO A 50 12.47 -0.53 3.36
C PRO A 50 11.41 -1.60 3.20
N GLY A 51 11.05 -1.86 1.94
CA GLY A 51 9.99 -2.79 1.63
C GLY A 51 10.28 -4.26 1.94
N THR A 52 11.53 -4.66 1.79
CA THR A 52 11.95 -6.00 2.21
C THR A 52 11.82 -6.16 3.72
N TRP A 53 12.16 -5.12 4.48
CA TRP A 53 12.06 -5.14 5.93
C TRP A 53 10.62 -5.07 6.44
N GLY A 54 9.77 -4.25 5.81
CA GLY A 54 8.33 -4.17 6.09
C GLY A 54 7.65 -5.51 5.88
N SER A 55 7.83 -6.10 4.68
CA SER A 55 7.28 -7.41 4.32
C SER A 55 7.83 -8.56 5.18
N LEU A 56 9.11 -8.53 5.56
CA LEU A 56 9.70 -9.56 6.43
C LEU A 56 9.11 -9.49 7.85
N ALA A 57 9.00 -8.28 8.41
CA ALA A 57 8.36 -8.07 9.71
C ALA A 57 6.87 -8.46 9.66
N ALA A 58 6.17 -8.11 8.58
CA ALA A 58 4.80 -8.55 8.33
C ALA A 58 4.70 -10.07 8.29
N THR A 59 5.64 -10.76 7.65
CA THR A 59 5.66 -12.23 7.58
C THR A 59 5.76 -12.86 8.97
N VAL A 60 6.73 -12.42 9.77
CA VAL A 60 6.92 -12.93 11.15
C VAL A 60 5.66 -12.67 11.98
N MET A 61 5.11 -11.46 11.91
CA MET A 61 3.92 -11.10 12.67
C MET A 61 2.67 -11.84 12.21
N GLY A 62 2.52 -12.03 10.89
CA GLY A 62 1.40 -12.75 10.28
C GLY A 62 1.41 -14.23 10.66
N MET A 63 2.58 -14.87 10.69
CA MET A 63 2.72 -16.23 11.22
C MET A 63 2.35 -16.29 12.71
N GLY A 64 2.73 -15.28 13.49
CA GLY A 64 2.28 -15.13 14.87
C GLY A 64 0.74 -15.05 14.99
N LEU A 65 0.09 -14.23 14.17
CA LEU A 65 -1.38 -14.15 14.12
C LEU A 65 -2.02 -15.48 13.71
N LEU A 66 -1.40 -16.21 12.78
CA LEU A 66 -1.89 -17.51 12.32
C LEU A 66 -1.87 -18.56 13.44
N THR A 67 -0.97 -18.46 14.43
CA THR A 67 -0.99 -19.33 15.63
C THR A 67 -2.24 -19.13 16.48
N LEU A 68 -2.86 -17.93 16.43
CA LEU A 68 -4.13 -17.65 17.10
C LEU A 68 -5.33 -18.17 16.29
N GLY A 69 -5.12 -18.40 14.99
CA GLY A 69 -6.09 -18.96 14.06
C GLY A 69 -6.19 -18.17 12.75
N PRO A 70 -6.69 -18.80 11.67
CA PRO A 70 -6.76 -18.18 10.34
C PRO A 70 -7.61 -16.89 10.33
N TRP A 71 -8.64 -16.81 11.17
CA TRP A 71 -9.49 -15.62 11.28
C TRP A 71 -8.79 -14.41 11.89
N PHE A 72 -7.78 -14.61 12.76
CA PHE A 72 -6.99 -13.50 13.29
C PHE A 72 -6.08 -12.90 12.23
N LEU A 73 -5.46 -13.74 11.40
CA LEU A 73 -4.68 -13.28 10.25
C LEU A 73 -5.57 -12.55 9.23
N ALA A 74 -6.71 -13.13 8.86
CA ALA A 74 -7.64 -12.51 7.91
C ALA A 74 -8.21 -11.18 8.44
N GLY A 75 -8.63 -11.15 9.71
CA GLY A 75 -9.08 -9.92 10.37
C GLY A 75 -7.97 -8.87 10.47
N GLY A 76 -6.73 -9.31 10.74
CA GLY A 76 -5.53 -8.48 10.73
C GLY A 76 -5.30 -7.85 9.36
N ALA A 77 -5.38 -8.62 8.27
CA ALA A 77 -5.22 -8.13 6.90
C ALA A 77 -6.25 -7.05 6.53
N VAL A 78 -7.53 -7.29 6.88
CA VAL A 78 -8.61 -6.32 6.67
C VAL A 78 -8.36 -5.05 7.48
N LEU A 79 -7.96 -5.18 8.74
CA LEU A 79 -7.65 -4.04 9.61
C LEU A 79 -6.44 -3.25 9.09
N ALA A 80 -5.35 -3.93 8.71
CA ALA A 80 -4.16 -3.32 8.14
C ALA A 80 -4.49 -2.55 6.86
N THR A 81 -5.36 -3.11 6.01
CA THR A 81 -5.84 -2.42 4.80
C THR A 81 -6.58 -1.13 5.15
N GLY A 82 -7.62 -1.20 5.99
CA GLY A 82 -8.45 -0.04 6.33
C GLY A 82 -7.68 1.06 7.07
N VAL A 83 -6.90 0.67 8.08
CA VAL A 83 -6.08 1.61 8.87
C VAL A 83 -4.90 2.14 8.05
N GLY A 84 -4.31 1.31 7.18
CA GLY A 84 -3.23 1.69 6.28
C GLY A 84 -3.66 2.78 5.29
N ILE A 85 -4.85 2.68 4.68
CA ILE A 85 -5.39 3.73 3.80
C ILE A 85 -5.43 5.08 4.53
N TRP A 86 -5.95 5.09 5.77
CA TRP A 86 -5.99 6.30 6.59
C TRP A 86 -4.59 6.79 6.95
N ALA A 87 -3.70 5.91 7.40
CA ALA A 87 -2.35 6.26 7.84
C ALA A 87 -1.49 6.81 6.70
N ALA A 88 -1.50 6.15 5.53
CA ALA A 88 -0.81 6.59 4.33
C ALA A 88 -1.32 7.96 3.86
N ALA A 89 -2.64 8.15 3.78
CA ALA A 89 -3.23 9.44 3.40
C ALA A 89 -2.83 10.57 4.36
N ARG A 90 -2.84 10.31 5.67
CA ARG A 90 -2.41 11.29 6.69
C ARG A 90 -0.91 11.56 6.64
N TYR A 91 -0.10 10.53 6.40
CA TYR A 91 1.34 10.68 6.26
C TYR A 91 1.69 11.57 5.06
N GLN A 92 1.10 11.31 3.89
CA GLN A 92 1.28 12.13 2.69
C GLN A 92 0.82 13.57 2.90
N ALA A 93 -0.35 13.77 3.52
CA ALA A 93 -0.86 15.11 3.81
C ALA A 93 0.04 15.92 4.77
N THR A 94 0.70 15.23 5.71
CA THR A 94 1.57 15.87 6.72
C THR A 94 2.95 16.18 6.16
N THR A 95 3.53 15.28 5.36
CA THR A 95 4.90 15.42 4.84
C THR A 95 4.96 16.11 3.48
N GLY A 96 3.85 16.16 2.73
CA GLY A 96 3.83 16.61 1.34
C GLY A 96 4.56 15.68 0.38
N ARG A 97 5.02 14.52 0.86
CA ARG A 97 5.76 13.54 0.05
C ARG A 97 4.78 12.52 -0.51
N HIS A 98 4.59 12.58 -1.81
CA HIS A 98 3.99 11.50 -2.58
C HIS A 98 5.05 10.40 -2.78
N ASP A 99 4.63 9.14 -2.80
CA ASP A 99 5.47 7.96 -3.08
C ASP A 99 6.68 7.80 -2.14
N ALA A 100 6.45 8.02 -0.85
CA ALA A 100 7.47 7.81 0.18
C ALA A 100 7.74 6.31 0.38
N SER A 101 8.91 5.83 -0.08
CA SER A 101 9.35 4.44 0.04
C SER A 101 9.40 3.90 1.48
N GLU A 102 9.38 4.77 2.47
CA GLU A 102 9.34 4.39 3.89
C GLU A 102 7.93 4.06 4.40
N VAL A 103 6.87 4.36 3.63
CA VAL A 103 5.52 3.88 3.91
C VAL A 103 5.46 2.43 3.46
N VAL A 104 5.24 1.52 4.40
CA VAL A 104 5.30 0.06 4.19
C VAL A 104 4.10 -0.68 4.81
N VAL A 105 3.05 0.06 5.18
CA VAL A 105 1.82 -0.53 5.77
C VAL A 105 0.95 -1.23 4.71
N ASP A 106 1.06 -0.79 3.47
CA ASP A 106 0.61 -1.46 2.24
C ASP A 106 1.21 -2.86 2.13
N GLU A 107 2.52 -2.99 2.33
CA GLU A 107 3.21 -4.27 2.26
C GLU A 107 2.76 -5.24 3.36
N VAL A 108 2.45 -4.71 4.55
CA VAL A 108 1.92 -5.50 5.65
C VAL A 108 0.57 -6.09 5.28
N ALA A 109 -0.31 -5.28 4.71
CA ALA A 109 -1.62 -5.72 4.26
C ALA A 109 -1.50 -6.78 3.15
N GLY A 110 -0.71 -6.50 2.11
CA GLY A 110 -0.47 -7.41 0.99
C GLY A 110 0.15 -8.75 1.42
N GLN A 111 1.19 -8.71 2.26
CA GLN A 111 1.85 -9.91 2.78
C GLN A 111 0.91 -10.77 3.63
N TRP A 112 0.09 -10.16 4.48
CA TRP A 112 -0.89 -10.91 5.28
C TRP A 112 -1.98 -11.55 4.44
N ILE A 113 -2.43 -10.88 3.38
CA ILE A 113 -3.35 -11.47 2.41
C ILE A 113 -2.71 -12.69 1.74
N ALA A 114 -1.44 -12.60 1.32
CA ALA A 114 -0.74 -13.74 0.74
C ALA A 114 -0.62 -14.92 1.73
N LEU A 115 -0.32 -14.63 3.01
CA LEU A 115 -0.21 -15.65 4.06
C LEU A 115 -1.53 -16.37 4.36
N CYS A 116 -2.69 -15.76 4.10
CA CYS A 116 -3.99 -16.42 4.25
C CYS A 116 -4.11 -17.69 3.37
N ALA A 117 -3.28 -17.83 2.33
CA ALA A 117 -3.27 -19.03 1.49
C ALA A 117 -2.73 -20.28 2.22
N LEU A 118 -1.87 -20.13 3.24
CA LEU A 118 -1.28 -21.26 3.97
C LEU A 118 -2.36 -22.20 4.54
N PRO A 119 -3.28 -21.73 5.41
CA PRO A 119 -4.33 -22.59 5.95
C PRO A 119 -5.30 -23.09 4.87
N LEU A 120 -5.60 -22.29 3.84
CA LEU A 120 -6.48 -22.67 2.73
C LEU A 120 -5.89 -23.79 1.86
N ALA A 121 -4.56 -23.87 1.80
CA ALA A 121 -3.82 -24.86 1.04
C ALA A 121 -3.36 -26.07 1.88
N GLY A 122 -3.78 -26.17 3.14
CA GLY A 122 -3.35 -27.25 4.04
C GLY A 122 -1.89 -27.14 4.52
N LEU A 123 -1.22 -26.02 4.31
CA LEU A 123 0.20 -25.83 4.66
C LEU A 123 0.44 -25.47 6.14
N GLY A 124 -0.63 -25.16 6.89
CA GLY A 124 -0.55 -24.86 8.32
C GLY A 124 0.44 -23.72 8.63
N LEU A 125 1.40 -23.98 9.53
CA LEU A 125 2.47 -23.05 9.90
C LEU A 125 3.81 -23.34 9.15
N SER A 126 3.75 -23.92 7.96
CA SER A 126 4.95 -24.23 7.16
C SER A 126 5.82 -22.99 6.93
N VAL A 127 7.11 -23.12 7.26
CA VAL A 127 8.11 -22.08 7.03
C VAL A 127 8.37 -21.92 5.53
N GLU A 128 8.36 -23.01 4.78
CA GLU A 128 8.50 -23.04 3.33
C GLU A 128 7.32 -22.35 2.65
N GLY A 129 6.09 -22.61 3.13
CA GLY A 129 4.88 -21.93 2.67
C GLY A 129 4.91 -20.43 2.96
N ALA A 130 5.37 -20.03 4.16
CA ALA A 130 5.53 -18.62 4.51
C ALA A 130 6.60 -17.93 3.67
N ALA A 131 7.73 -18.60 3.41
CA ALA A 131 8.79 -18.11 2.54
C ALA A 131 8.30 -17.97 1.09
N ALA A 132 7.51 -18.95 0.59
CA ALA A 132 6.90 -18.89 -0.72
C ALA A 132 5.90 -17.72 -0.83
N ALA A 133 5.05 -17.51 0.18
CA ALA A 133 4.15 -16.37 0.24
C ALA A 133 4.91 -15.04 0.19
N PHE A 134 5.98 -14.90 0.98
CA PHE A 134 6.86 -13.73 0.97
C PHE A 134 7.49 -13.48 -0.40
N VAL A 135 8.09 -14.50 -1.02
CA VAL A 135 8.74 -14.35 -2.33
C VAL A 135 7.73 -14.02 -3.42
N LEU A 136 6.59 -14.71 -3.46
CA LEU A 136 5.54 -14.45 -4.44
C LEU A 136 4.96 -13.05 -4.27
N PHE A 137 4.64 -12.63 -3.05
CA PHE A 137 4.15 -11.28 -2.78
C PHE A 137 5.13 -10.23 -3.29
N ARG A 138 6.41 -10.32 -2.90
CA ARG A 138 7.44 -9.37 -3.36
C ARG A 138 7.62 -9.38 -4.86
N LEU A 139 7.50 -10.53 -5.52
CA LEU A 139 7.55 -10.60 -6.98
C LEU A 139 6.40 -9.80 -7.60
N PHE A 140 5.17 -9.94 -7.11
CA PHE A 140 4.00 -9.24 -7.64
C PHE A 140 3.99 -7.74 -7.31
N ASP A 141 4.36 -7.38 -6.09
CA ASP A 141 4.48 -5.99 -5.63
C ASP A 141 5.56 -5.24 -6.44
N ILE A 142 6.72 -5.86 -6.68
CA ILE A 142 7.79 -5.21 -7.46
C ILE A 142 7.46 -5.18 -8.97
N ALA A 143 6.92 -6.27 -9.54
CA ALA A 143 6.68 -6.37 -10.98
C ALA A 143 5.39 -5.66 -11.44
N LYS A 144 4.40 -5.51 -10.54
CA LYS A 144 3.08 -4.90 -10.78
C LYS A 144 2.42 -5.31 -12.11
N PRO A 145 2.25 -6.61 -12.42
CA PRO A 145 1.69 -7.03 -13.71
C PRO A 145 0.19 -6.67 -13.83
N GLY A 146 -0.22 -6.32 -15.04
CA GLY A 146 -1.63 -6.21 -15.43
C GLY A 146 -2.46 -5.27 -14.51
N PRO A 147 -3.51 -5.76 -13.84
CA PRO A 147 -4.36 -4.95 -12.95
C PRO A 147 -3.62 -4.24 -11.81
N ILE A 148 -2.55 -4.85 -11.27
CA ILE A 148 -1.77 -4.29 -10.15
C ILE A 148 -1.14 -2.96 -10.61
N GLY A 149 -0.40 -2.99 -11.72
CA GLY A 149 0.20 -1.79 -12.28
C GLY A 149 -0.83 -0.79 -12.83
N TRP A 150 -2.01 -1.24 -13.23
CA TRP A 150 -3.09 -0.32 -13.60
C TRP A 150 -3.59 0.47 -12.38
N ALA A 151 -3.79 -0.18 -11.23
CA ALA A 151 -4.24 0.46 -10.00
C ALA A 151 -3.22 1.49 -9.50
N ASP A 152 -1.94 1.08 -9.42
CA ASP A 152 -0.79 1.91 -9.07
C ASP A 152 -0.73 3.22 -9.90
N ARG A 153 -1.00 3.14 -11.21
CA ARG A 153 -0.95 4.33 -12.10
C ARG A 153 -2.19 5.21 -12.09
N ARG A 154 -3.35 4.70 -11.66
CA ARG A 154 -4.65 5.38 -11.82
C ARG A 154 -5.24 5.91 -10.52
N LEU A 155 -4.86 5.32 -9.40
CA LEU A 155 -5.37 5.68 -8.09
C LEU A 155 -4.31 6.50 -7.34
N ALA A 156 -4.78 7.48 -6.56
CA ALA A 156 -3.91 8.37 -5.81
C ALA A 156 -4.32 8.42 -4.33
N GLY A 157 -3.43 8.98 -3.51
CA GLY A 157 -3.63 9.08 -2.08
C GLY A 157 -3.49 7.71 -1.39
N GLY A 158 -3.94 7.63 -0.14
CA GLY A 158 -3.81 6.41 0.66
C GLY A 158 -4.54 5.19 0.09
N LEU A 159 -5.59 5.37 -0.73
CA LEU A 159 -6.21 4.24 -1.42
C LEU A 159 -5.31 3.68 -2.53
N GLY A 160 -4.67 4.56 -3.30
CA GLY A 160 -3.74 4.17 -4.36
C GLY A 160 -2.55 3.39 -3.82
N VAL A 161 -1.94 3.90 -2.73
CA VAL A 161 -0.80 3.27 -2.04
C VAL A 161 -1.11 1.86 -1.53
N MET A 162 -2.34 1.61 -1.10
CA MET A 162 -2.69 0.32 -0.48
C MET A 162 -3.20 -0.71 -1.48
N LEU A 163 -3.84 -0.28 -2.57
CA LEU A 163 -4.63 -1.19 -3.39
C LEU A 163 -3.76 -2.09 -4.28
N ASP A 164 -2.68 -1.59 -4.83
CA ASP A 164 -1.75 -2.38 -5.64
C ASP A 164 -1.10 -3.51 -4.83
N ASP A 165 -0.68 -3.25 -3.59
CA ASP A 165 -0.15 -4.29 -2.69
C ASP A 165 -1.21 -5.29 -2.23
N VAL A 166 -2.44 -4.83 -1.99
CA VAL A 166 -3.58 -5.72 -1.75
C VAL A 166 -3.81 -6.65 -2.94
N LEU A 167 -3.78 -6.12 -4.16
CA LEU A 167 -3.93 -6.92 -5.38
C LEU A 167 -2.74 -7.87 -5.59
N ALA A 168 -1.52 -7.44 -5.28
CA ALA A 168 -0.33 -8.28 -5.29
C ALA A 168 -0.43 -9.42 -4.28
N GLY A 169 -0.92 -9.15 -3.07
CA GLY A 169 -1.20 -10.14 -2.03
C GLY A 169 -2.23 -11.18 -2.46
N ILE A 170 -3.33 -10.75 -3.09
CA ILE A 170 -4.35 -11.64 -3.65
C ILE A 170 -3.74 -12.54 -4.73
N ALA A 171 -2.99 -11.97 -5.67
CA ALA A 171 -2.36 -12.73 -6.75
C ALA A 171 -1.36 -13.76 -6.22
N ALA A 172 -0.50 -13.35 -5.27
CA ALA A 172 0.47 -14.22 -4.62
C ALA A 172 -0.21 -15.37 -3.86
N GLY A 173 -1.23 -15.07 -3.06
CA GLY A 173 -1.99 -16.08 -2.31
C GLY A 173 -2.70 -17.07 -3.22
N ALA A 174 -3.33 -16.60 -4.30
CA ALA A 174 -3.99 -17.45 -5.27
C ALA A 174 -3.02 -18.42 -5.96
N ILE A 175 -1.83 -17.93 -6.34
CA ILE A 175 -0.79 -18.78 -6.97
C ILE A 175 -0.22 -19.77 -5.96
N LEU A 176 0.06 -19.36 -4.73
CA LEU A 176 0.55 -20.27 -3.70
C LEU A 176 -0.45 -21.40 -3.45
N TRP A 177 -1.73 -21.06 -3.31
CA TRP A 177 -2.79 -22.04 -3.15
C TRP A 177 -2.89 -23.01 -4.35
N ALA A 178 -2.85 -22.49 -5.58
CA ALA A 178 -2.89 -23.30 -6.79
C ALA A 178 -1.68 -24.25 -6.91
N LEU A 179 -0.48 -23.77 -6.56
CA LEU A 179 0.73 -24.60 -6.60
C LEU A 179 0.67 -25.71 -5.54
N ALA A 180 0.32 -25.37 -4.30
CA ALA A 180 0.28 -26.33 -3.20
C ALA A 180 -0.77 -27.43 -3.41
N THR A 181 -1.91 -27.07 -4.01
CA THR A 181 -2.97 -28.02 -4.39
C THR A 181 -2.57 -28.88 -5.59
N TRP A 182 -1.95 -28.30 -6.61
CA TRP A 182 -1.51 -29.05 -7.80
C TRP A 182 -0.41 -30.07 -7.51
N THR A 183 0.54 -29.76 -6.62
CA THR A 183 1.62 -30.67 -6.24
C THR A 183 1.24 -31.66 -5.14
N GLY A 184 0.04 -31.57 -4.56
CA GLY A 184 -0.36 -32.37 -3.39
C GLY A 184 0.42 -32.04 -2.12
N LEU A 185 1.08 -30.88 -2.06
CA LEU A 185 1.88 -30.47 -0.89
C LEU A 185 1.00 -30.30 0.36
N GLY A 186 -0.26 -29.88 0.18
CA GLY A 186 -1.24 -29.76 1.27
C GLY A 186 -1.64 -31.10 1.89
N ASP A 187 -1.73 -32.15 1.07
CA ASP A 187 -2.14 -33.48 1.51
C ASP A 187 -1.01 -34.18 2.29
N LEU A 188 0.25 -33.95 1.88
CA LEU A 188 1.43 -34.48 2.58
C LEU A 188 1.65 -33.81 3.95
N ALA A 189 1.33 -32.53 4.06
CA ALA A 189 1.50 -31.77 5.31
C ALA A 189 0.42 -32.09 6.36
N THR A 190 -0.74 -32.60 5.93
CA THR A 190 -1.87 -32.93 6.80
C THR A 190 -1.97 -34.41 7.18
N GLY A 191 -1.07 -35.26 6.65
CA GLY A 191 -0.94 -36.66 7.05
C GLY A 191 -2.05 -37.56 6.54
N GLY A 192 -2.34 -37.49 5.23
CA GLY A 192 -3.13 -38.53 4.55
C GLY A 192 -2.52 -39.92 4.65
#